data_AF-A0A9D9UHC9-F1
#
_entry.id   AF-A0A9D9UHC9-F1
#
_cell.length_a   1.000
_cell.length_b   1.000
_cell.length_c   1.000
_cell.angle_alpha   90.00
_cell.angle_beta   90.00
_cell.angle_gamma   90.00
#
_symmetry.space_group_name_H-M   'P 1'
#
loop_
_entity.id
_entity.type
_entity.pdbx_description
1 polymer ?
#
loop_
_entity_poly.entity_id
_entity_poly.type
_entity_poly.pdbx_seq_one_letter_code
_entity_poly.pdbx_strand_id
1 'polypeptide(L)'
;MDGLDIYRFYLGAGYNVGHKIRSPLPTVLRKKDNHPSFSTYLYNGTICWNDFGYDSPYGNGPIGFVAAMELTNREGAIEIIKNKGFSRSTRPMTIFDKVDTAKINLTFTPGDLSYQHYEYYRQLFVDNRLLGRFKVKSLVSVMSGLNHYMYKATDDNFGFYMKIGKGNKGYIPFNLSYTGKPKVLHQGIDVLEGYEFLPAFGKLLIITKSFKDVLTLRACGYNAICCSSESSLNIFIKFAYELSERFEQIVVWGDPDKVGRAYAQKIKRLIPKVKVAESIIAKDPSDIAIVTSNQFYINLIIDRALAC
;
A
#
# COMPACT_ATOMS: atom_id res chain seq x y z
N MET A 1 -13.52 -16.26 23.32
CA MET A 1 -13.83 -17.14 22.20
C MET A 1 -13.02 -16.59 21.05
N ASP A 2 -11.94 -17.25 20.64
CA ASP A 2 -11.24 -16.80 19.43
C ASP A 2 -12.10 -17.22 18.23
N GLY A 3 -12.71 -16.25 17.57
CA GLY A 3 -13.52 -16.50 16.39
C GLY A 3 -12.71 -17.17 15.28
N LEU A 4 -11.39 -16.93 15.23
CA LEU A 4 -10.51 -17.43 14.16
C LEU A 4 -10.35 -18.94 14.19
N ASP A 5 -10.29 -19.55 15.38
CA ASP A 5 -10.19 -21.00 15.53
C ASP A 5 -11.42 -21.72 14.99
N ILE A 6 -12.61 -21.13 15.21
CA ILE A 6 -13.86 -21.63 14.64
C ILE A 6 -13.78 -21.56 13.11
N TYR A 7 -13.39 -20.42 12.53
CA TYR A 7 -13.27 -20.30 11.07
C TYR A 7 -12.23 -21.27 10.49
N ARG A 8 -11.04 -21.40 11.10
CA ARG A 8 -9.99 -22.32 10.64
C ARG A 8 -10.38 -23.79 10.74
N PHE A 9 -11.23 -24.15 11.70
CA PHE A 9 -11.77 -25.50 11.80
C PHE A 9 -12.57 -25.87 10.54
N TYR A 10 -13.42 -24.98 10.03
CA TYR A 10 -14.25 -25.25 8.84
C TYR A 10 -13.56 -24.92 7.52
N LEU A 11 -12.69 -23.91 7.49
CA LEU A 11 -12.10 -23.36 6.27
C LEU A 11 -10.67 -23.87 6.01
N GLY A 12 -10.10 -24.60 6.96
CA GLY A 12 -8.73 -25.11 6.95
C GLY A 12 -7.76 -24.26 7.79
N ALA A 13 -6.76 -24.93 8.37
CA ALA A 13 -5.81 -24.32 9.31
C ALA A 13 -5.02 -23.13 8.74
N GLY A 14 -4.85 -23.05 7.42
CA GLY A 14 -4.19 -21.94 6.72
C GLY A 14 -5.07 -20.72 6.45
N TYR A 15 -6.34 -20.73 6.86
CA TYR A 15 -7.25 -19.61 6.62
C TYR A 15 -6.88 -18.39 7.49
N ASN A 16 -6.87 -17.20 6.89
CA ASN A 16 -6.58 -15.93 7.55
C ASN A 16 -7.71 -14.92 7.31
N VAL A 17 -7.93 -14.03 8.28
CA VAL A 17 -8.97 -12.99 8.19
C VAL A 17 -8.75 -12.12 6.96
N GLY A 18 -9.82 -11.80 6.23
CA GLY A 18 -9.79 -11.01 5.01
C GLY A 18 -9.50 -11.80 3.72
N HIS A 19 -9.11 -13.08 3.83
CA HIS A 19 -8.89 -13.92 2.65
C HIS A 19 -10.24 -14.27 1.98
N LYS A 20 -10.36 -13.97 0.68
CA LYS A 20 -11.53 -14.28 -0.13
C LYS A 20 -11.45 -15.70 -0.67
N ILE A 21 -12.48 -16.50 -0.39
CA ILE A 21 -12.60 -17.88 -0.84
C ILE A 21 -13.96 -18.11 -1.51
N ARG A 22 -14.06 -19.22 -2.23
CA ARG A 22 -15.37 -19.75 -2.64
C ARG A 22 -16.21 -20.04 -1.40
N SER A 23 -17.53 -19.88 -1.53
CA SER A 23 -18.43 -20.03 -0.40
C SER A 23 -18.30 -21.43 0.22
N PRO A 24 -18.01 -21.52 1.52
CA PRO A 24 -17.95 -22.77 2.25
C PRO A 24 -19.34 -23.29 2.63
N LEU A 25 -20.39 -22.47 2.44
CA LEU A 25 -21.72 -22.78 2.95
C LEU A 25 -22.34 -23.99 2.24
N PRO A 26 -23.11 -24.82 2.97
CA PRO A 26 -23.85 -25.93 2.39
C PRO A 26 -24.70 -25.49 1.20
N THR A 27 -24.74 -26.32 0.14
CA THR A 27 -25.47 -25.99 -1.10
C THR A 27 -26.98 -25.89 -0.94
N VAL A 28 -27.53 -26.38 0.18
CA VAL A 28 -28.93 -26.19 0.55
C VAL A 28 -29.25 -24.74 0.92
N LEU A 29 -28.26 -23.96 1.40
CA LEU A 29 -28.44 -22.56 1.77
C LEU A 29 -28.22 -21.60 0.60
N ARG A 30 -27.36 -21.97 -0.35
CA ARG A 30 -27.10 -21.17 -1.55
C ARG A 30 -26.51 -21.99 -2.68
N LYS A 31 -26.69 -21.50 -3.91
CA LYS A 31 -26.03 -22.09 -5.09
C LYS A 31 -24.50 -21.96 -4.98
N LYS A 32 -23.80 -23.00 -5.44
CA LYS A 32 -22.34 -23.01 -5.53
C LYS A 32 -21.86 -21.84 -6.38
N ASP A 33 -20.84 -21.13 -5.92
CA ASP A 33 -20.23 -20.04 -6.66
C ASP A 33 -19.16 -20.52 -7.64
N ASN A 34 -19.00 -19.74 -8.72
CA ASN A 34 -17.90 -19.92 -9.68
C ASN A 34 -16.68 -19.04 -9.33
N HIS A 35 -16.87 -17.99 -8.51
CA HIS A 35 -15.85 -17.04 -8.07
C HIS A 35 -15.92 -16.82 -6.55
N PRO A 36 -14.80 -16.52 -5.88
CA PRO A 36 -14.78 -16.27 -4.44
C PRO A 36 -15.79 -15.22 -3.97
N SER A 37 -16.77 -15.63 -3.16
CA SER A 37 -17.78 -14.72 -2.60
C SER A 37 -17.80 -14.62 -1.08
N PHE A 38 -16.99 -15.43 -0.38
CA PHE A 38 -16.94 -15.48 1.08
C PHE A 38 -15.66 -14.85 1.61
N SER A 39 -15.76 -14.08 2.68
CA SER A 39 -14.61 -13.57 3.43
C SER A 39 -14.97 -13.24 4.87
N THR A 40 -13.96 -13.15 5.73
CA THR A 40 -14.10 -12.69 7.12
C THR A 40 -13.46 -11.31 7.30
N TYR A 41 -13.94 -10.54 8.28
CA TYR A 41 -13.45 -9.21 8.62
C TYR A 41 -13.59 -8.95 10.12
N LEU A 42 -12.75 -8.08 10.68
CA LEU A 42 -12.85 -7.69 12.08
C LEU A 42 -13.85 -6.55 12.25
N TYR A 43 -14.83 -6.73 13.14
CA TYR A 43 -15.80 -5.70 13.50
C TYR A 43 -16.02 -5.69 15.01
N ASN A 44 -15.74 -4.54 15.65
CA ASN A 44 -15.87 -4.36 17.10
C ASN A 44 -15.22 -5.49 17.94
N GLY A 45 -14.02 -5.91 17.55
CA GLY A 45 -13.27 -6.98 18.25
C GLY A 45 -13.77 -8.40 18.00
N THR A 46 -14.78 -8.59 17.14
CA THR A 46 -15.28 -9.91 16.73
C THR A 46 -14.97 -10.16 15.26
N ILE A 47 -14.50 -11.36 14.93
CA ILE A 47 -14.33 -11.77 13.53
C ILE A 47 -15.72 -12.13 13.00
N CYS A 48 -16.17 -11.34 12.04
CA CYS A 48 -17.42 -11.55 11.32
C CYS A 48 -17.15 -12.14 9.94
N TRP A 49 -18.16 -12.75 9.33
CA TRP A 49 -18.12 -13.29 7.99
C TRP A 49 -19.16 -12.60 7.10
N ASN A 50 -18.87 -12.55 5.81
CA ASN A 50 -19.81 -12.09 4.80
C ASN A 50 -19.74 -12.99 3.57
N ASP A 51 -20.89 -13.29 3.01
CA ASP A 51 -21.04 -14.06 1.79
C ASP A 51 -22.01 -13.36 0.84
N PHE A 52 -21.57 -13.01 -0.36
CA PHE A 52 -22.43 -12.24 -1.29
C PHE A 52 -23.66 -13.00 -1.82
N GLY A 53 -23.70 -14.33 -1.66
CA GLY A 53 -24.82 -15.16 -2.12
C GLY A 53 -25.70 -15.70 -1.00
N TYR A 54 -25.44 -15.31 0.26
CA TYR A 54 -26.23 -15.74 1.41
C TYR A 54 -26.21 -14.70 2.53
N ASP A 55 -27.39 -14.20 2.89
CA ASP A 55 -27.57 -13.32 4.03
C ASP A 55 -28.02 -14.13 5.25
N SER A 56 -27.25 -14.11 6.32
CA SER A 56 -27.45 -15.02 7.45
C SER A 56 -28.53 -14.51 8.41
N PRO A 57 -29.62 -15.26 8.66
CA PRO A 57 -30.61 -14.91 9.67
C PRO A 57 -30.08 -15.10 11.10
N TYR A 58 -28.92 -15.75 11.26
CA TYR A 58 -28.29 -16.02 12.55
C TYR A 58 -27.18 -15.01 12.89
N GLY A 59 -26.98 -14.01 12.03
CA GLY A 59 -25.96 -12.97 12.16
C GLY A 59 -24.58 -13.39 11.65
N ASN A 60 -23.75 -12.38 11.44
CA ASN A 60 -22.47 -12.53 10.75
C ASN A 60 -21.30 -12.90 11.69
N GLY A 61 -21.55 -13.28 12.94
CA GLY A 61 -20.50 -13.70 13.89
C GLY A 61 -20.21 -15.22 13.86
N PRO A 62 -19.30 -15.71 14.70
CA PRO A 62 -18.91 -17.13 14.72
C PRO A 62 -20.05 -18.10 15.02
N ILE A 63 -20.99 -17.72 15.90
CA ILE A 63 -22.18 -18.53 16.20
C ILE A 63 -23.08 -18.66 14.95
N GLY A 64 -23.31 -17.55 14.24
CA GLY A 64 -24.14 -17.57 13.04
C GLY A 64 -23.47 -18.29 11.87
N PHE A 65 -22.13 -18.28 11.83
CA PHE A 65 -21.37 -19.10 10.90
C PHE A 65 -21.56 -20.60 11.16
N VAL A 66 -21.39 -21.05 12.41
CA VAL A 66 -21.60 -22.46 12.78
C VAL A 66 -23.05 -22.89 12.54
N ALA A 67 -24.02 -22.03 12.86
CA ALA A 67 -25.43 -22.28 12.57
C ALA A 67 -25.67 -22.54 11.07
N ALA A 68 -25.04 -21.75 10.19
CA ALA A 68 -25.14 -21.93 8.74
C ALA A 68 -24.38 -23.18 8.24
N MET A 69 -23.18 -23.44 8.76
CA MET A 69 -22.37 -24.60 8.35
C MET A 69 -22.97 -25.95 8.79
N GLU A 70 -23.56 -25.98 9.98
CA GLU A 70 -24.12 -27.20 10.61
C GLU A 70 -25.64 -27.30 10.45
N LEU A 71 -26.25 -26.38 9.69
CA LEU A 71 -27.70 -26.34 9.41
C LEU A 71 -28.57 -26.41 10.66
N THR A 72 -28.22 -25.61 11.67
CA THR A 72 -28.88 -25.59 12.98
C THR A 72 -29.24 -24.17 13.40
N ASN A 73 -30.00 -24.05 14.48
CA ASN A 73 -30.30 -22.75 15.08
C ASN A 73 -29.13 -22.26 15.96
N ARG A 74 -29.24 -21.04 16.49
CA ARG A 74 -28.18 -20.44 17.33
C ARG A 74 -27.88 -21.25 18.59
N GLU A 75 -28.88 -21.90 19.18
CA GLU A 75 -28.72 -22.71 20.40
C GLU A 75 -27.92 -23.97 20.10
N GLY A 76 -28.31 -24.71 19.05
CA GLY A 76 -27.56 -25.88 18.58
C GLY A 76 -26.13 -25.52 18.16
N ALA A 77 -25.94 -24.37 17.51
CA ALA A 77 -24.59 -23.88 17.18
C ALA A 77 -23.73 -23.62 18.43
N ILE A 78 -24.31 -23.06 19.49
CA ILE A 78 -23.62 -22.85 20.78
C ILE A 78 -23.24 -24.20 21.41
N GLU A 79 -24.12 -25.20 21.38
CA GLU A 79 -23.81 -26.55 21.88
C GLU A 79 -22.69 -27.21 21.07
N ILE A 80 -22.73 -27.14 19.75
CA ILE A 80 -21.67 -27.64 18.87
C ILE A 80 -20.34 -26.95 19.18
N ILE A 81 -20.34 -25.63 19.37
CA ILE A 81 -19.14 -24.87 19.72
C ILE A 81 -18.57 -25.32 21.07
N LYS A 82 -19.43 -25.55 22.07
CA LYS A 82 -19.03 -26.06 23.38
C LYS A 82 -18.45 -27.48 23.28
N ASN A 83 -19.14 -28.37 22.57
CA ASN A 83 -18.74 -29.78 22.39
C ASN A 83 -17.43 -29.92 21.61
N LYS A 84 -17.17 -29.04 20.64
CA LYS A 84 -15.90 -28.97 19.90
C LYS A 84 -14.76 -28.33 20.72
N GLY A 85 -15.01 -27.92 21.96
CA GLY A 85 -13.96 -27.47 22.88
C GLY A 85 -13.51 -26.02 22.70
N PHE A 86 -14.27 -25.17 21.99
CA PHE A 86 -13.95 -23.75 21.80
C PHE A 86 -14.24 -22.88 23.06
N SER A 87 -14.34 -23.50 24.25
CA SER A 87 -15.03 -22.97 25.44
C SER A 87 -14.18 -22.14 26.41
N ARG A 88 -12.96 -21.69 26.06
CA ARG A 88 -12.15 -20.83 26.95
C ARG A 88 -11.80 -19.48 26.32
N SER A 89 -12.31 -18.42 26.95
CA SER A 89 -11.68 -17.10 27.03
C SER A 89 -11.28 -16.96 28.49
N THR A 90 -10.02 -16.83 28.86
CA THR A 90 -9.09 -15.75 28.51
C THR A 90 -7.67 -16.29 28.43
N ARG A 91 -6.95 -16.04 27.33
CA ARG A 91 -5.50 -15.93 27.43
C ARG A 91 -5.19 -14.47 27.79
N PRO A 92 -4.38 -14.20 28.83
CA PRO A 92 -3.66 -12.93 28.87
C PRO A 92 -2.94 -12.77 27.54
N MET A 93 -2.94 -11.57 26.96
CA MET A 93 -2.17 -11.29 25.74
C MET A 93 -0.77 -11.88 25.90
N THR A 94 -0.41 -12.80 25.00
CA THR A 94 0.98 -13.24 24.89
C THR A 94 1.83 -12.04 24.48
N ILE A 95 3.14 -12.11 24.71
CA ILE A 95 4.08 -11.09 24.19
C ILE A 95 3.87 -10.91 22.67
N PHE A 96 3.43 -11.95 21.97
CA PHE A 96 3.07 -11.91 20.54
C PHE A 96 1.77 -11.14 20.24
N ASP A 97 0.75 -11.19 21.10
CA ASP A 97 -0.49 -10.41 20.93
C ASP A 97 -0.29 -8.91 21.19
N LYS A 98 0.66 -8.55 22.06
CA LYS A 98 1.15 -7.15 22.17
C LYS A 98 1.95 -6.70 20.95
N VAL A 99 2.55 -7.65 20.21
CA VAL A 99 3.36 -7.37 19.02
C VAL A 99 2.48 -7.17 17.77
N ASP A 100 1.25 -7.69 17.74
CA ASP A 100 0.34 -7.53 16.58
C ASP A 100 -0.47 -6.23 16.59
N THR A 101 -0.52 -5.53 17.73
CA THR A 101 -1.07 -4.16 17.84
C THR A 101 0.01 -3.08 17.91
N ALA A 102 1.25 -3.45 18.24
CA ALA A 102 2.40 -2.58 18.03
C ALA A 102 2.77 -2.61 16.54
N LYS A 103 3.03 -1.45 15.93
CA LYS A 103 3.70 -1.42 14.63
C LYS A 103 5.02 -2.17 14.79
N ILE A 104 5.13 -3.38 14.22
CA ILE A 104 6.37 -4.14 14.19
C ILE A 104 7.47 -3.21 13.67
N ASN A 105 8.44 -2.89 14.53
CA ASN A 105 9.52 -2.00 14.15
C ASN A 105 10.32 -2.65 13.01
N LEU A 106 10.54 -1.86 11.96
CA LEU A 106 11.32 -2.26 10.81
C LEU A 106 12.70 -1.61 10.92
N THR A 107 13.72 -2.45 10.92
CA THR A 107 15.11 -2.02 10.87
C THR A 107 15.57 -2.07 9.42
N PHE A 108 15.89 -0.90 8.86
CA PHE A 108 16.41 -0.77 7.50
C PHE A 108 17.93 -0.65 7.57
N THR A 109 18.64 -1.46 6.80
CA THR A 109 20.10 -1.42 6.68
C THR A 109 20.47 -0.79 5.35
N PRO A 110 20.90 0.48 5.32
CA PRO A 110 21.40 1.10 4.10
C PRO A 110 22.84 0.68 3.80
N GLY A 111 23.24 0.76 2.53
CA GLY A 111 24.62 0.57 2.08
C GLY A 111 25.01 1.59 1.02
N ASP A 112 26.15 1.38 0.37
CA ASP A 112 26.61 2.21 -0.74
C ASP A 112 26.00 1.76 -2.06
N LEU A 113 25.76 2.72 -2.95
CA LEU A 113 25.25 2.43 -4.29
C LEU A 113 26.33 1.72 -5.11
N SER A 114 25.94 0.64 -5.79
CA SER A 114 26.78 -0.07 -6.76
C SER A 114 26.45 0.35 -8.19
N TYR A 115 27.24 -0.14 -9.16
CA TYR A 115 26.98 0.04 -10.59
C TYR A 115 25.53 -0.28 -11.00
N GLN A 116 24.96 -1.41 -10.53
CA GLN A 116 23.59 -1.80 -10.89
C GLN A 116 22.53 -0.77 -10.46
N HIS A 117 22.76 -0.10 -9.33
CA HIS A 117 21.86 0.94 -8.83
C HIS A 117 21.88 2.18 -9.74
N TYR A 118 23.08 2.56 -10.22
CA TYR A 118 23.24 3.67 -11.15
C TYR A 118 22.64 3.36 -12.53
N GLU A 119 22.83 2.14 -13.04
CA GLU A 119 22.21 1.71 -14.30
C GLU A 119 20.68 1.75 -14.22
N TYR A 120 20.11 1.26 -13.12
CA TYR A 120 18.65 1.28 -12.91
C TYR A 120 18.07 2.70 -12.96
N TYR A 121 18.76 3.70 -12.39
CA TYR A 121 18.26 5.08 -12.40
C TYR A 121 18.62 5.85 -13.66
N ARG A 122 19.66 5.45 -14.40
CA ARG A 122 20.02 6.05 -15.68
C ARG A 122 18.90 5.93 -16.72
N GLN A 123 18.18 4.80 -16.76
CA GLN A 123 17.00 4.64 -17.64
C GLN A 123 15.86 5.62 -17.31
N LEU A 124 15.90 6.22 -16.11
CA LEU A 124 14.95 7.23 -15.63
C LEU A 124 15.52 8.65 -15.75
N PHE A 125 16.65 8.82 -16.45
CA PHE A 125 17.44 10.05 -16.58
C PHE A 125 18.04 10.58 -15.27
N VAL A 126 17.96 9.79 -14.19
CA VAL A 126 18.44 10.20 -12.86
C VAL A 126 19.94 9.94 -12.78
N ASP A 127 20.72 11.02 -12.74
CA ASP A 127 22.18 10.95 -12.63
C ASP A 127 22.66 10.76 -11.17
N ASN A 128 23.94 10.42 -11.03
CA ASN A 128 24.56 10.14 -9.72
C ASN A 128 24.51 11.37 -8.79
N ARG A 129 24.57 12.58 -9.36
CA ARG A 129 24.51 13.83 -8.59
C ARG A 129 23.12 14.00 -7.97
N LEU A 130 22.07 13.69 -8.73
CA LEU A 130 20.69 13.75 -8.25
C LEU A 130 20.42 12.68 -7.17
N LEU A 131 20.92 11.45 -7.34
CA LEU A 131 20.84 10.42 -6.29
C LEU A 131 21.54 10.86 -5.00
N GLY A 132 22.74 11.43 -5.12
CA GLY A 132 23.48 11.98 -3.97
C GLY A 132 22.73 13.13 -3.31
N ARG A 133 22.16 14.07 -4.09
CA ARG A 133 21.35 15.18 -3.58
C ARG A 133 20.14 14.68 -2.80
N PHE A 134 19.45 13.66 -3.30
CA PHE A 134 18.29 13.03 -2.66
C PHE A 134 18.67 11.98 -1.60
N LYS A 135 19.97 11.83 -1.30
CA LYS A 135 20.52 10.91 -0.29
C LYS A 135 20.03 9.47 -0.47
N VAL A 136 19.83 9.05 -1.72
CA VAL A 136 19.45 7.68 -2.06
C VAL A 136 20.64 6.77 -1.77
N LYS A 137 20.37 5.66 -1.08
CA LYS A 137 21.36 4.62 -0.74
C LYS A 137 20.90 3.28 -1.28
N SER A 138 21.79 2.29 -1.34
CA SER A 138 21.34 0.91 -1.53
C SER A 138 20.64 0.42 -0.27
N LEU A 139 19.70 -0.52 -0.44
CA LEU A 139 19.04 -1.20 0.65
C LEU A 139 19.67 -2.59 0.79
N VAL A 140 20.42 -2.82 1.87
CA VAL A 140 21.06 -4.11 2.14
C VAL A 140 20.06 -5.11 2.70
N SER A 141 19.23 -4.68 3.65
CA SER A 141 18.18 -5.52 4.24
C SER A 141 17.10 -4.72 4.94
N VAL A 142 15.95 -5.35 5.14
CA VAL A 142 14.90 -4.90 6.06
C VAL A 142 14.57 -6.06 6.99
N MET A 143 14.72 -5.83 8.30
CA MET A 143 14.38 -6.81 9.34
C MET A 143 13.17 -6.33 10.14
N SER A 144 12.27 -7.25 10.44
CA SER A 144 11.22 -7.07 11.44
C SER A 144 11.81 -7.29 12.83
N GLY A 145 11.27 -6.61 13.85
CA GLY A 145 11.68 -6.75 15.27
C GLY A 145 11.67 -8.17 15.84
N LEU A 146 11.15 -9.16 15.10
CA LEU A 146 11.29 -10.59 15.38
C LEU A 146 12.57 -11.22 14.79
N ASN A 147 13.57 -10.40 14.44
CA ASN A 147 14.79 -10.79 13.72
C ASN A 147 14.53 -11.55 12.40
N HIS A 148 13.36 -11.33 11.79
CA HIS A 148 12.98 -11.93 10.52
C HIS A 148 13.32 -11.00 9.36
N TYR A 149 14.02 -11.51 8.34
CA TYR A 149 14.29 -10.75 7.12
C TYR A 149 13.00 -10.59 6.31
N MET A 150 12.48 -9.37 6.25
CA MET A 150 11.45 -8.96 5.29
C MET A 150 12.03 -8.81 3.89
N TYR A 151 13.32 -8.44 3.82
CA TYR A 151 14.09 -8.29 2.59
C TYR A 151 15.58 -8.40 2.88
N LYS A 152 16.32 -8.99 1.95
CA LYS A 152 17.79 -8.99 1.90
C LYS A 152 18.21 -8.90 0.44
N ALA A 153 19.12 -7.99 0.13
CA ALA A 153 19.58 -7.78 -1.23
C ALA A 153 20.35 -9.00 -1.77
N THR A 154 20.17 -9.23 -3.07
CA THR A 154 20.97 -10.14 -3.90
C THR A 154 21.34 -9.39 -5.17
N ASP A 155 22.26 -9.95 -5.96
CA ASP A 155 22.68 -9.33 -7.23
C ASP A 155 21.48 -9.12 -8.18
N ASP A 156 20.53 -10.07 -8.20
CA ASP A 156 19.33 -10.02 -9.05
C ASP A 156 18.14 -9.26 -8.44
N ASN A 157 18.19 -8.90 -7.14
CA ASN A 157 17.08 -8.24 -6.45
C ASN A 157 17.60 -7.21 -5.44
N PHE A 158 18.33 -6.22 -5.95
CA PHE A 158 18.76 -5.07 -5.17
C PHE A 158 17.62 -4.05 -4.96
N GLY A 159 17.80 -3.16 -3.99
CA GLY A 159 16.79 -2.20 -3.59
C GLY A 159 17.41 -0.88 -3.15
N PHE A 160 16.55 0.08 -2.87
CA PHE A 160 16.92 1.46 -2.57
C PHE A 160 16.38 1.88 -1.22
N TYR A 161 17.20 2.59 -0.46
CA TYR A 161 16.86 3.16 0.83
C TYR A 161 16.79 4.68 0.75
N MET A 162 15.77 5.25 1.38
CA MET A 162 15.64 6.68 1.59
C MET A 162 15.20 6.97 3.03
N LYS A 163 15.85 7.96 3.65
CA LYS A 163 15.39 8.59 4.90
C LYS A 163 14.42 9.71 4.53
N ILE A 164 13.18 9.65 5.00
CA ILE A 164 12.14 10.66 4.70
C ILE A 164 11.59 11.19 6.03
N GLY A 165 11.93 12.44 6.35
CA GLY A 165 11.61 13.00 7.67
C GLY A 165 12.19 12.11 8.78
N LYS A 166 11.34 11.72 9.73
CA LYS A 166 11.74 10.77 10.80
C LYS A 166 11.74 9.31 10.34
N GLY A 167 11.11 9.02 9.21
CA GLY A 167 10.86 7.68 8.72
C GLY A 167 11.95 7.11 7.82
N ASN A 168 11.73 5.86 7.44
CA ASN A 168 12.56 5.09 6.53
C ASN A 168 11.69 4.51 5.42
N LYS A 169 12.22 4.48 4.20
CA LYS A 169 11.59 3.87 3.03
C LYS A 169 12.58 2.94 2.35
N GLY A 170 12.11 1.74 2.02
CA GLY A 170 12.76 0.78 1.15
C GLY A 170 11.94 0.61 -0.13
N TYR A 171 12.60 0.67 -1.27
CA TYR A 171 12.00 0.40 -2.59
C TYR A 171 12.74 -0.76 -3.26
N ILE A 172 12.00 -1.80 -3.63
CA ILE A 172 12.52 -3.06 -4.18
C ILE A 172 11.84 -3.28 -5.54
N PRO A 173 12.38 -2.71 -6.63
CA PRO A 173 11.68 -2.65 -7.92
C PRO A 173 11.39 -4.02 -8.54
N PHE A 174 12.26 -5.01 -8.29
CA PHE A 174 12.22 -6.33 -8.90
C PHE A 174 11.34 -7.34 -8.16
N ASN A 175 10.77 -6.99 -7.00
CA ASN A 175 9.78 -7.84 -6.33
C ASN A 175 8.54 -7.98 -7.23
N LEU A 176 8.28 -9.18 -7.72
CA LEU A 176 7.17 -9.43 -8.64
C LEU A 176 5.85 -9.41 -7.87
N SER A 177 4.85 -8.72 -8.40
CA SER A 177 3.56 -8.48 -7.75
C SER A 177 2.82 -9.78 -7.36
N TYR A 178 3.00 -10.85 -8.13
CA TYR A 178 2.35 -12.15 -7.87
C TYR A 178 3.05 -12.98 -6.77
N THR A 179 4.24 -12.59 -6.32
CA THR A 179 4.99 -13.33 -5.29
C THR A 179 4.55 -13.01 -3.86
N GLY A 180 3.62 -12.06 -3.68
CA GLY A 180 3.21 -11.56 -2.37
C GLY A 180 4.28 -10.71 -1.66
N LYS A 181 5.46 -10.51 -2.28
CA LYS A 181 6.54 -9.67 -1.72
C LYS A 181 6.27 -8.20 -2.02
N PRO A 182 6.32 -7.30 -1.02
CA PRO A 182 6.04 -5.88 -1.24
C PRO A 182 7.18 -5.21 -2.02
N LYS A 183 6.83 -4.36 -3.00
CA LYS A 183 7.80 -3.49 -3.69
C LYS A 183 8.24 -2.30 -2.85
N VAL A 184 7.45 -1.93 -1.84
CA VAL A 184 7.71 -0.78 -0.97
C VAL A 184 7.51 -1.19 0.47
N LEU A 185 8.50 -0.89 1.32
CA LEU A 185 8.43 -1.01 2.76
C LEU A 185 8.68 0.38 3.35
N HIS A 186 7.85 0.85 4.27
CA HIS A 186 8.07 2.14 4.92
C HIS A 186 7.62 2.12 6.38
N GLN A 187 8.26 2.95 7.21
CA GLN A 187 7.87 3.14 8.60
C GLN A 187 8.24 4.53 9.10
N GLY A 188 7.34 5.15 9.86
CA GLY A 188 7.60 6.40 10.57
C GLY A 188 7.70 7.63 9.69
N ILE A 189 7.26 7.59 8.43
CA ILE A 189 7.26 8.75 7.55
C ILE A 189 6.18 9.74 8.01
N ASP A 190 6.60 10.97 8.29
CA ASP A 190 5.78 12.04 8.86
C ASP A 190 5.73 13.30 7.98
N VAL A 191 6.40 13.28 6.83
CA VAL A 191 6.47 14.38 5.85
C VAL A 191 6.21 13.85 4.44
N LEU A 192 5.83 14.74 3.52
CA LEU A 192 5.72 14.42 2.09
C LEU A 192 7.10 14.09 1.52
N GLU A 193 7.16 13.04 0.70
CA GLU A 193 8.41 12.64 0.09
C GLU A 193 8.80 13.64 -0.99
N GLY A 194 10.06 14.09 -0.99
CA GLY A 194 10.55 15.14 -1.88
C GLY A 194 10.43 16.56 -1.31
N TYR A 195 9.68 16.75 -0.22
CA TYR A 195 9.39 18.08 0.35
C TYR A 195 10.65 18.85 0.74
N GLU A 196 11.63 18.19 1.36
CA GLU A 196 12.88 18.82 1.80
C GLU A 196 13.71 19.42 0.64
N PHE A 197 13.42 19.03 -0.60
CA PHE A 197 14.15 19.46 -1.79
C PHE A 197 13.42 20.56 -2.59
N LEU A 198 12.26 21.01 -2.11
CA LEU A 198 11.50 22.07 -2.74
C LEU A 198 12.13 23.45 -2.49
N PRO A 199 12.16 24.35 -3.49
CA PRO A 199 12.60 25.74 -3.31
C PRO A 199 11.61 26.52 -2.44
N ALA A 200 11.99 27.66 -1.86
CA ALA A 200 11.09 28.47 -1.03
C ALA A 200 9.81 28.92 -1.77
N PHE A 201 9.94 29.21 -3.07
CA PHE A 201 8.84 29.47 -4.01
C PHE A 201 9.18 28.86 -5.37
N GLY A 202 8.18 28.53 -6.18
CA GLY A 202 8.44 28.04 -7.53
C GLY A 202 7.24 28.17 -8.47
N LYS A 203 7.51 28.12 -9.78
CA LYS A 203 6.46 28.25 -10.79
C LYS A 203 5.53 27.02 -10.85
N LEU A 204 6.10 25.83 -10.78
CA LEU A 204 5.37 24.57 -10.96
C LEU A 204 5.79 23.51 -9.94
N LEU A 205 4.78 22.84 -9.38
CA LEU A 205 4.91 21.62 -8.58
C LEU A 205 4.14 20.47 -9.22
N ILE A 206 4.76 19.30 -9.31
CA ILE A 206 4.14 18.05 -9.71
C ILE A 206 3.90 17.18 -8.46
N ILE A 207 2.67 16.70 -8.27
CA ILE A 207 2.31 15.72 -7.24
C ILE A 207 2.13 14.37 -7.92
N THR A 208 2.88 13.36 -7.51
CA THR A 208 2.84 12.02 -8.10
C THR A 208 2.62 10.93 -7.03
N LYS A 209 2.62 9.66 -7.45
CA LYS A 209 2.30 8.50 -6.60
C LYS A 209 3.53 7.91 -5.90
N SER A 210 4.72 8.04 -6.47
CA SER A 210 5.92 7.36 -5.95
C SER A 210 7.19 8.21 -5.97
N PHE A 211 8.13 7.89 -5.09
CA PHE A 211 9.42 8.59 -5.03
C PHE A 211 10.27 8.38 -6.28
N LYS A 212 10.12 7.21 -6.92
CA LYS A 212 10.77 6.92 -8.20
C LYS A 212 10.34 7.97 -9.22
N ASP A 213 9.04 8.25 -9.31
CA ASP A 213 8.50 9.28 -10.21
C ASP A 213 8.94 10.68 -9.79
N VAL A 214 9.05 10.96 -8.48
CA VAL A 214 9.65 12.21 -7.99
C VAL A 214 11.06 12.36 -8.57
N LEU A 215 11.93 11.36 -8.45
CA LEU A 215 13.29 11.43 -8.99
C LEU A 215 13.31 11.60 -10.51
N THR A 216 12.47 10.86 -11.25
CA THR A 216 12.34 11.01 -12.71
C THR A 216 11.95 12.45 -13.08
N LEU A 217 10.95 13.02 -12.42
CA LEU A 217 10.49 14.39 -12.67
C LEU A 217 11.55 15.43 -12.30
N ARG A 218 12.32 15.20 -11.23
CA ARG A 218 13.46 16.04 -10.84
C ARG A 218 14.57 16.00 -11.91
N ALA A 219 14.83 14.83 -12.51
CA ALA A 219 15.77 14.70 -13.63
C ALA A 219 15.30 15.46 -14.88
N CYS A 220 13.99 15.58 -15.09
CA CYS A 220 13.39 16.42 -16.13
C CYS A 220 13.31 17.92 -15.74
N GLY A 221 13.83 18.32 -14.57
CA GLY A 221 13.89 19.72 -14.13
C GLY A 221 12.64 20.24 -13.39
N TYR A 222 11.65 19.39 -13.09
CA TYR A 222 10.44 19.80 -12.37
C TYR A 222 10.59 19.69 -10.86
N ASN A 223 9.90 20.51 -10.08
CA ASN A 223 9.73 20.25 -8.65
C ASN A 223 8.65 19.19 -8.48
N ALA A 224 8.89 18.19 -7.62
CA ALA A 224 7.97 17.08 -7.45
C ALA A 224 7.93 16.56 -6.01
N ILE A 225 6.76 16.08 -5.61
CA ILE A 225 6.52 15.40 -4.33
C ILE A 225 5.59 14.21 -4.50
N CYS A 226 5.59 13.30 -3.53
CA CYS A 226 4.58 12.24 -3.44
C CYS A 226 4.20 11.88 -2.01
N CYS A 227 3.09 11.16 -1.91
CA CYS A 227 2.54 10.57 -0.69
C CYS A 227 3.08 9.14 -0.50
N SER A 228 3.52 8.78 0.72
CA SER A 228 4.08 7.46 1.02
C SER A 228 3.06 6.32 1.04
N SER A 229 1.79 6.60 1.34
CA SER A 229 0.68 5.61 1.38
C SER A 229 -0.69 6.29 1.38
N GLU A 230 -1.79 5.54 1.33
CA GLU A 230 -3.14 6.15 1.47
C GLU A 230 -3.32 6.86 2.81
N SER A 231 -2.65 6.41 3.88
CA SER A 231 -2.63 7.09 5.19
C SER A 231 -1.90 8.44 5.15
N SER A 232 -1.08 8.70 4.13
CA SER A 232 -0.34 9.96 4.01
C SER A 232 -1.15 11.10 3.40
N LEU A 233 -2.42 10.89 3.03
CA LEU A 233 -3.31 12.01 2.71
C LEU A 233 -3.46 12.96 3.92
N ASN A 234 -3.43 12.42 5.14
CA ASN A 234 -3.43 13.23 6.37
C ASN A 234 -2.18 14.09 6.51
N ILE A 235 -1.04 13.62 6.01
CA ILE A 235 0.17 14.43 5.94
C ILE A 235 -0.02 15.52 4.88
N PHE A 236 -0.49 15.15 3.69
CA PHE A 236 -0.73 16.10 2.60
C PHE A 236 -1.66 17.25 3.00
N ILE A 237 -2.75 16.97 3.72
CA ILE A 237 -3.69 17.99 4.19
C ILE A 237 -2.97 19.11 4.97
N LYS A 238 -1.96 18.77 5.78
CA LYS A 238 -1.19 19.76 6.56
C LYS A 238 -0.37 20.71 5.69
N PHE A 239 0.04 20.25 4.50
CA PHE A 239 0.85 21.01 3.56
C PHE A 239 0.03 21.63 2.42
N ALA A 240 -1.24 21.24 2.24
CA ALA A 240 -2.01 21.62 1.07
C ALA A 240 -2.12 23.13 0.86
N TYR A 241 -2.42 23.88 1.93
CA TYR A 241 -2.48 25.33 1.88
C TYR A 241 -1.11 25.96 1.59
N GLU A 242 -0.07 25.54 2.30
CA GLU A 242 1.29 26.06 2.09
C GLU A 242 1.79 25.78 0.67
N LEU A 243 1.60 24.57 0.15
CA LEU A 243 1.97 24.23 -1.22
C LEU A 243 1.19 25.04 -2.26
N SER A 244 -0.09 25.35 -1.97
CA SER A 244 -0.90 26.24 -2.80
C SER A 244 -0.32 27.64 -2.87
N GLU A 245 0.14 28.21 -1.75
CA GLU A 245 0.76 29.54 -1.76
C GLU A 245 2.19 29.53 -2.33
N ARG A 246 2.92 28.44 -2.11
CA ARG A 246 4.33 28.29 -2.49
C ARG A 246 4.55 28.16 -3.99
N PHE A 247 3.60 27.57 -4.70
CA PHE A 247 3.71 27.32 -6.13
C PHE A 247 2.60 27.98 -6.92
N GLU A 248 2.95 28.67 -8.01
CA GLU A 248 1.98 29.33 -8.89
C GLU A 248 0.99 28.30 -9.47
N GLN A 249 1.55 27.23 -10.07
CA GLN A 249 0.81 26.14 -10.69
C GLN A 249 1.13 24.79 -10.02
N ILE A 250 0.11 23.94 -9.92
CA ILE A 250 0.26 22.58 -9.38
C ILE A 250 -0.44 21.60 -10.30
N VAL A 251 0.26 20.52 -10.64
CA VAL A 251 -0.28 19.41 -11.42
C VAL A 251 -0.23 18.15 -10.58
N VAL A 252 -1.32 17.38 -10.55
CA VAL A 252 -1.32 16.02 -10.01
C VAL A 252 -1.26 15.03 -11.16
N TRP A 253 -0.29 14.13 -11.12
CA TRP A 253 -0.10 13.04 -12.07
C TRP A 253 -0.23 11.71 -11.34
N GLY A 254 -1.44 11.14 -11.39
CA GLY A 254 -1.75 9.82 -10.82
C GLY A 254 -1.90 8.76 -11.91
N ASP A 255 -1.93 7.49 -11.50
CA ASP A 255 -2.16 6.36 -12.40
C ASP A 255 -3.52 6.49 -13.12
N PRO A 256 -3.62 6.04 -14.39
CA PRO A 256 -4.86 6.09 -15.17
C PRO A 256 -5.89 5.03 -14.76
N ASP A 257 -5.95 4.67 -13.48
CA ASP A 257 -6.89 3.73 -12.91
C ASP A 257 -7.92 4.42 -11.97
N LYS A 258 -8.88 3.64 -11.45
CA LYS A 258 -9.93 4.15 -10.57
C LYS A 258 -9.37 4.77 -9.28
N VAL A 259 -8.29 4.19 -8.73
CA VAL A 259 -7.68 4.63 -7.47
C VAL A 259 -6.88 5.91 -7.69
N GLY A 260 -6.08 5.98 -8.76
CA GLY A 260 -5.32 7.16 -9.16
C GLY A 260 -6.22 8.37 -9.46
N ARG A 261 -7.31 8.16 -10.20
CA ARG A 261 -8.31 9.22 -10.44
C ARG A 261 -8.99 9.68 -9.15
N ALA A 262 -9.37 8.76 -8.27
CA ALA A 262 -9.95 9.12 -6.97
C ALA A 262 -8.96 9.91 -6.11
N TYR A 263 -7.67 9.55 -6.14
CA TYR A 263 -6.61 10.30 -5.45
C TYR A 263 -6.46 11.72 -6.03
N ALA A 264 -6.36 11.86 -7.36
CA ALA A 264 -6.28 13.16 -8.02
C ALA A 264 -7.46 14.08 -7.66
N GLN A 265 -8.69 13.53 -7.62
CA GLN A 265 -9.87 14.27 -7.18
C GLN A 265 -9.79 14.71 -5.72
N LYS A 266 -9.26 13.87 -4.81
CA LYS A 266 -9.04 14.27 -3.42
C LYS A 266 -8.04 15.43 -3.32
N ILE A 267 -6.93 15.36 -4.05
CA ILE A 267 -5.94 16.45 -4.10
C ILE A 267 -6.57 17.74 -4.64
N LYS A 268 -7.36 17.65 -5.72
CA LYS A 268 -8.06 18.80 -6.30
C LYS A 268 -9.08 19.42 -5.34
N ARG A 269 -9.73 18.63 -4.49
CA ARG A 269 -10.60 19.17 -3.43
C ARG A 269 -9.83 19.93 -2.35
N LEU A 270 -8.61 19.50 -2.05
CA LEU A 270 -7.74 20.16 -1.06
C LEU A 270 -7.06 21.41 -1.62
N ILE A 271 -6.72 21.39 -2.92
CA ILE A 271 -6.12 22.51 -3.63
C ILE A 271 -6.88 22.72 -4.95
N PRO A 272 -7.92 23.59 -4.98
CA PRO A 272 -8.82 23.75 -6.13
C PRO A 272 -8.14 24.11 -7.45
N LYS A 273 -6.99 24.80 -7.40
CA LYS A 273 -6.20 25.19 -8.59
C LYS A 273 -5.39 24.05 -9.22
N VAL A 274 -5.37 22.86 -8.61
CA VAL A 274 -4.64 21.71 -9.15
C VAL A 274 -5.22 21.27 -10.48
N LYS A 275 -4.33 21.12 -11.47
CA LYS A 275 -4.62 20.51 -12.77
C LYS A 275 -4.28 19.03 -12.74
N VAL A 276 -4.94 18.21 -13.55
CA VAL A 276 -4.73 16.77 -13.59
C VAL A 276 -4.02 16.40 -14.89
N ALA A 277 -2.89 15.71 -14.77
CA ALA A 277 -2.20 15.13 -15.90
C ALA A 277 -2.71 13.71 -16.16
N GLU A 278 -3.00 13.43 -17.42
CA GLU A 278 -3.38 12.11 -17.91
C GLU A 278 -2.51 11.76 -19.13
N SER A 279 -2.08 10.50 -19.21
CA SER A 279 -1.18 10.02 -20.26
C SER A 279 -1.77 8.78 -20.93
N ILE A 280 -1.70 8.77 -22.27
CA ILE A 280 -2.01 7.60 -23.11
C ILE A 280 -0.76 6.80 -23.49
N ILE A 281 0.44 7.29 -23.13
CA ILE A 281 1.72 6.70 -23.53
C ILE A 281 2.09 5.57 -22.58
N ALA A 282 2.20 5.92 -21.29
CA ALA A 282 2.39 4.98 -20.20
C ALA A 282 1.78 5.54 -18.91
N LYS A 283 1.73 4.70 -17.87
CA LYS A 283 0.93 4.96 -16.66
C LYS A 283 1.46 6.12 -15.80
N ASP A 284 2.78 6.28 -15.72
CA ASP A 284 3.46 7.24 -14.85
C ASP A 284 4.76 7.77 -15.51
N PRO A 285 5.36 8.86 -14.99
CA PRO A 285 6.55 9.46 -15.60
C PRO A 285 7.72 8.49 -15.74
N SER A 286 7.94 7.62 -14.75
CA SER A 286 9.04 6.66 -14.81
C SER A 286 8.81 5.56 -15.85
N ASP A 287 7.58 5.09 -16.04
CA ASP A 287 7.22 4.15 -17.09
C ASP A 287 7.36 4.81 -18.48
N ILE A 288 7.02 6.10 -18.62
CA ILE A 288 7.28 6.85 -19.87
C ILE A 288 8.78 6.91 -20.14
N ALA A 289 9.60 7.21 -19.14
CA ALA A 289 11.05 7.23 -19.29
C ALA A 289 11.58 5.87 -19.78
N ILE A 290 11.13 4.76 -19.17
CA ILE A 290 11.53 3.40 -19.57
C ILE A 290 11.10 3.07 -20.99
N VAL A 291 9.83 3.31 -21.33
CA VAL A 291 9.25 2.89 -22.63
C VAL A 291 9.78 3.74 -23.78
N THR A 292 10.00 5.04 -23.56
CA THR A 292 10.31 5.97 -24.65
C THR A 292 11.78 6.38 -24.70
N SER A 293 12.51 6.25 -23.58
CA SER A 293 13.86 6.81 -23.41
C SER A 293 13.96 8.30 -23.81
N ASN A 294 12.85 9.05 -23.73
CA ASN A 294 12.80 10.45 -24.13
C ASN A 294 11.97 11.31 -23.17
N GLN A 295 12.61 12.32 -22.56
CA GLN A 295 11.96 13.26 -21.65
C GLN A 295 10.88 14.12 -22.31
N PHE A 296 10.93 14.30 -23.64
CA PHE A 296 9.95 15.08 -24.39
C PHE A 296 8.51 14.69 -24.06
N TYR A 297 8.23 13.39 -23.94
CA TYR A 297 6.89 12.91 -23.67
C TYR A 297 6.41 13.22 -22.25
N ILE A 298 7.32 13.28 -21.27
CA ILE A 298 6.99 13.73 -19.92
C ILE A 298 6.60 15.20 -19.95
N ASN A 299 7.41 16.03 -20.62
CA ASN A 299 7.18 17.47 -20.75
C ASN A 299 5.85 17.74 -21.48
N LEU A 300 5.60 17.04 -22.59
CA LEU A 300 4.37 17.17 -23.38
C LEU A 300 3.10 16.90 -22.55
N ILE A 301 3.11 15.91 -21.68
CA ILE A 301 1.96 15.60 -20.81
C ILE A 301 1.74 16.70 -19.77
N ILE A 302 2.82 17.23 -19.20
CA ILE A 302 2.76 18.34 -18.24
C ILE A 302 2.22 19.60 -18.93
N ASP A 303 2.74 19.95 -20.10
CA ASP A 303 2.33 21.13 -20.86
C ASP A 303 0.85 21.04 -21.26
N ARG A 304 0.39 19.86 -21.68
CA ARG A 304 -1.04 19.60 -21.95
C ARG A 304 -1.89 19.81 -20.71
N ALA A 305 -1.47 19.29 -19.56
CA ALA A 305 -2.18 19.48 -18.31
C ALA A 305 -2.24 20.96 -17.91
N LEU A 306 -1.22 21.75 -18.24
CA LEU A 306 -1.17 23.19 -17.96
C LEU A 306 -1.99 24.05 -18.93
N ALA A 307 -2.29 23.55 -20.13
CA ALA A 307 -3.10 24.25 -21.12
C ALA A 307 -4.62 24.14 -20.85
N CYS A 308 -5.07 23.12 -20.12
CA CYS A 308 -6.45 22.92 -19.69
C CYS A 308 -6.83 23.75 -18.45
#